data_AF-A0A7C2PVX8-F1
#
_entry.id   AF-A0A7C2PVX8-F1
#
_cell.length_a   1.000
_cell.length_b   1.000
_cell.length_c   1.000
_cell.angle_alpha   90.00
_cell.angle_beta   90.00
_cell.angle_gamma   90.00
#
_symmetry.space_group_name_H-M   'P 1'
#
loop_
_entity.id
_entity.type
_entity.pdbx_description
1 polymer ?
#
loop_
_entity_poly.entity_id
_entity_poly.type
_entity_poly.pdbx_seq_one_letter_code
_entity_poly.pdbx_strand_id
1 'polypeptide(L)'
;MSGFAWGENIGWINFDGGALANPPNPARIDPAACRLRGYVWGENVGWINLDDATHYVGAFVLTGDVNADGGVELTDLAILLSAFGVCGNDPNYRREADLDASGCIDLADLAILLSAFGTTCP
;
A
#
# COMPACT_ATOMS: atom_id res chain seq x y z
N MET A 1 -1.90 4.00 17.08
CA MET A 1 -1.88 2.54 16.83
C MET A 1 -1.33 1.88 18.08
N SER A 2 -1.69 0.64 18.41
CA SER A 2 -1.24 -0.03 19.64
C SER A 2 -1.15 -1.54 19.42
N GLY A 3 -0.37 -2.23 20.26
CA GLY A 3 -0.25 -3.69 20.24
C GLY A 3 1.20 -4.16 20.11
N PHE A 4 1.36 -5.49 20.06
CA PHE A 4 2.64 -6.16 19.95
C PHE A 4 2.67 -7.10 18.74
N ALA A 5 3.82 -7.23 18.09
CA ALA A 5 4.13 -8.30 17.15
C ALA A 5 5.29 -9.15 17.68
N TRP A 6 5.42 -10.38 17.19
CA TRP A 6 6.51 -11.27 17.56
C TRP A 6 7.23 -11.80 16.32
N GLY A 7 8.56 -11.88 16.39
CA GLY A 7 9.37 -12.60 15.43
C GLY A 7 10.36 -13.52 16.14
N GLU A 8 10.46 -14.76 15.68
CA GLU A 8 11.31 -15.82 16.27
C GLU A 8 12.71 -15.34 16.66
N ASN A 9 13.36 -14.58 15.78
CA ASN A 9 14.74 -14.15 15.94
C ASN A 9 14.90 -12.77 16.57
N ILE A 10 13.81 -11.98 16.68
CA ILE A 10 13.87 -10.56 17.09
C ILE A 10 13.00 -10.25 18.32
N GLY A 11 12.28 -11.24 18.84
CA GLY A 11 11.46 -11.12 20.04
C GLY A 11 10.18 -10.30 19.83
N TRP A 12 9.70 -9.70 20.92
CA TRP A 12 8.52 -8.83 20.90
C TRP A 12 8.85 -7.44 20.37
N ILE A 13 7.96 -6.94 19.53
CA ILE A 13 7.95 -5.58 18.96
C ILE A 13 6.74 -4.86 19.52
N ASN A 14 6.95 -3.74 20.20
CA ASN A 14 5.91 -2.89 20.77
C ASN A 14 5.64 -1.67 19.86
N PHE A 15 4.42 -1.56 19.34
CA PHE A 15 4.02 -0.46 18.47
C PHE A 15 3.70 0.85 19.21
N ASP A 16 3.54 0.79 20.53
CA ASP A 16 3.36 1.96 21.40
C ASP A 16 4.70 2.46 21.97
N GLY A 17 5.80 1.72 21.74
CA GLY A 17 7.13 2.03 22.31
C GLY A 17 7.63 3.43 21.95
N GLY A 18 7.35 3.92 20.73
CA GLY A 18 7.74 5.26 20.28
C GLY A 18 7.04 6.42 20.99
N ALA A 19 5.96 6.15 21.74
CA ALA A 19 5.31 7.17 22.58
C ALA A 19 6.19 7.58 23.77
N LEU A 20 7.10 6.68 24.19
CA LEU A 20 8.04 6.92 25.29
C LEU A 20 9.34 7.61 24.83
N ALA A 21 9.52 7.82 23.51
CA ALA A 21 10.64 8.57 22.97
C ALA A 21 10.54 10.06 23.32
N ASN A 22 11.67 10.79 23.25
CA ASN A 22 11.70 12.23 23.45
C ASN A 22 12.42 12.93 22.27
N PRO A 23 11.71 13.65 21.38
CA PRO A 23 10.26 13.83 21.38
C PRO A 23 9.49 12.53 21.06
N PRO A 24 8.24 12.38 21.54
CA PRO A 24 7.41 11.22 21.20
C PRO A 24 7.17 11.12 19.69
N ASN A 25 7.42 9.95 19.12
CA ASN A 25 7.12 9.68 17.72
C ASN A 25 6.63 8.22 17.54
N PRO A 26 5.46 7.87 18.10
CA PRO A 26 4.92 6.51 18.07
C PRO A 26 4.53 6.09 16.66
N ALA A 27 4.46 4.77 16.47
CA ALA A 27 3.97 4.20 15.23
C ALA A 27 2.52 4.58 14.96
N ARG A 28 2.26 5.01 13.73
CA ARG A 28 0.93 5.44 13.28
C ARG A 28 0.76 5.17 11.80
N ILE A 29 -0.50 5.04 11.38
CA ILE A 29 -0.88 5.12 9.97
C ILE A 29 -1.06 6.60 9.64
N ASP A 30 -0.46 7.04 8.53
CA ASP A 30 -0.64 8.37 7.96
C ASP A 30 -1.45 8.25 6.67
N PRO A 31 -2.76 8.55 6.71
CA PRO A 31 -3.63 8.45 5.55
C PRO A 31 -3.27 9.44 4.44
N ALA A 32 -2.65 10.57 4.75
CA ALA A 32 -2.30 11.58 3.76
C ALA A 32 -1.08 11.16 2.93
N ALA A 33 -0.15 10.42 3.54
CA ALA A 33 1.03 9.85 2.88
C ALA A 33 0.89 8.34 2.59
N CYS A 34 -0.30 7.78 2.79
CA CYS A 34 -0.63 6.36 2.64
C CYS A 34 0.37 5.35 3.22
N ARG A 35 1.03 5.66 4.34
CA ARG A 35 2.14 4.85 4.86
C ARG A 35 2.14 4.75 6.37
N LEU A 36 2.91 3.80 6.89
CA LEU A 36 3.29 3.82 8.29
C LEU A 36 4.32 4.92 8.56
N ARG A 37 4.27 5.48 9.76
CA ARG A 37 5.16 6.53 10.26
C ARG A 37 5.55 6.22 11.71
N GLY A 38 6.55 6.93 12.22
CA GLY A 38 7.04 6.84 13.60
C GLY A 38 7.99 5.68 13.87
N TYR A 39 8.13 5.30 15.14
CA TYR A 39 9.06 4.28 15.60
C TYR A 39 8.36 3.23 16.47
N VAL A 40 8.88 2.01 16.40
CA VAL A 40 8.51 0.89 17.28
C VAL A 40 9.74 0.39 18.03
N TRP A 41 9.52 -0.28 19.16
CA TRP A 41 10.60 -0.81 19.99
C TRP A 41 10.60 -2.34 19.97
N GLY A 42 11.70 -2.95 19.55
CA GLY A 42 11.94 -4.39 19.71
C GLY A 42 12.89 -4.66 20.86
N GLU A 43 12.55 -5.58 21.76
CA GLU A 43 13.38 -5.84 22.95
C GLU A 43 14.81 -6.28 22.62
N ASN A 44 14.98 -7.05 21.54
CA ASN A 44 16.28 -7.59 21.13
C ASN A 44 16.98 -6.77 20.04
N VAL A 45 16.28 -5.80 19.42
CA VAL A 45 16.78 -5.06 18.25
C VAL A 45 16.73 -3.54 18.42
N GLY A 46 16.12 -3.04 19.50
CA GLY A 46 15.97 -1.63 19.79
C GLY A 46 14.95 -0.92 18.91
N TRP A 47 15.22 0.35 18.59
CA TRP A 47 14.34 1.18 17.77
C TRP A 47 14.30 0.71 16.31
N ILE A 48 13.10 0.50 15.79
CA ILE A 48 12.85 0.25 14.37
C ILE A 48 12.14 1.48 13.79
N ASN A 49 12.72 2.03 12.73
CA ASN A 49 12.19 3.20 12.02
C ASN A 49 11.10 2.77 11.02
N LEU A 50 9.92 3.38 11.11
CA LEU A 50 8.85 3.25 10.11
C LEU A 50 8.66 4.54 9.29
N ASP A 51 9.43 5.59 9.57
CA ASP A 51 9.26 6.94 8.99
C ASP A 51 10.40 7.33 8.04
N ASP A 52 11.06 6.37 7.40
CA ASP A 52 12.06 6.69 6.38
C ASP A 52 11.42 7.37 5.16
N ALA A 53 12.08 8.36 4.57
CA ALA A 53 11.51 9.14 3.48
C ALA A 53 11.35 8.33 2.18
N THR A 54 12.16 7.30 1.96
CA THR A 54 12.21 6.55 0.69
C THR A 54 11.92 5.05 0.83
N HIS A 55 12.14 4.46 2.01
CA HIS A 55 11.89 3.05 2.27
C HIS A 55 10.87 2.88 3.39
N TYR A 56 9.60 2.77 3.02
CA TYR A 56 8.50 2.72 3.98
C TYR A 56 7.52 1.59 3.67
N VAL A 57 6.61 1.35 4.62
CA VAL A 57 5.51 0.39 4.45
C VAL A 57 4.28 1.16 4.00
N GLY A 58 3.81 0.92 2.77
CA GLY A 58 2.52 1.39 2.28
C GLY A 58 1.37 0.74 3.05
N ALA A 59 0.40 1.55 3.48
CA ALA A 59 -0.72 1.12 4.32
C ALA A 59 -2.08 1.16 3.61
N PHE A 60 -2.11 1.61 2.35
CA PHE A 60 -3.33 1.73 1.55
C PHE A 60 -3.10 1.18 0.15
N VAL A 61 -4.15 0.58 -0.40
CA VAL A 61 -4.24 0.25 -1.83
C VAL A 61 -5.00 1.38 -2.49
N LEU A 62 -4.38 2.05 -3.45
CA LEU A 62 -5.07 3.02 -4.28
C LEU A 62 -5.92 2.25 -5.29
N THR A 63 -7.23 2.51 -5.31
CA THR A 63 -8.10 1.96 -6.35
C THR A 63 -7.66 2.52 -7.70
N GLY A 64 -7.33 1.64 -8.64
CA GLY A 64 -6.82 2.02 -9.96
C GLY A 64 -5.29 2.04 -10.08
N ASP A 65 -4.55 1.85 -8.99
CA ASP A 65 -3.10 1.61 -9.01
C ASP A 65 -2.86 0.13 -9.32
N VAL A 66 -2.71 -0.16 -10.60
CA VAL A 66 -2.69 -1.50 -11.17
C VAL A 66 -1.30 -2.14 -10.98
N ASN A 67 -0.23 -1.34 -10.98
CA ASN A 67 1.13 -1.85 -10.78
C ASN A 67 1.61 -1.80 -9.31
N ALA A 68 0.80 -1.22 -8.41
CA ALA A 68 1.06 -1.04 -6.98
C ALA A 68 2.30 -0.18 -6.70
N ASP A 69 2.54 0.86 -7.51
CA ASP A 69 3.68 1.77 -7.35
C ASP A 69 3.40 3.02 -6.49
N GLY A 70 2.16 3.16 -6.01
CA GLY A 70 1.74 4.29 -5.18
C GLY A 70 1.14 5.46 -5.96
N GLY A 71 0.85 5.28 -7.25
CA GLY A 71 0.13 6.24 -8.08
C GLY A 71 -0.95 5.61 -8.94
N VAL A 72 -1.94 6.41 -9.34
CA VAL A 72 -2.87 6.06 -10.42
C VAL A 72 -2.55 6.95 -11.62
N GLU A 73 -1.77 6.44 -12.56
CA GLU A 73 -1.18 7.23 -13.63
C GLU A 73 -1.24 6.55 -15.01
N LEU A 74 -0.50 7.10 -15.98
CA LEU A 74 -0.49 6.58 -17.35
C LEU A 74 0.04 5.14 -17.43
N THR A 75 0.89 4.75 -16.50
CA THR A 75 1.43 3.39 -16.41
C THR A 75 0.29 2.40 -16.11
N ASP A 76 -0.59 2.71 -15.16
CA ASP A 76 -1.76 1.89 -14.83
C ASP A 76 -2.75 1.82 -15.97
N LEU A 77 -3.02 2.98 -16.59
CA LEU A 77 -3.89 3.04 -17.76
C LEU A 77 -3.33 2.18 -18.90
N ALA A 78 -2.02 2.20 -19.14
CA ALA A 78 -1.40 1.38 -20.17
C ALA A 78 -1.52 -0.11 -19.86
N ILE A 79 -1.36 -0.52 -18.59
CA ILE A 79 -1.54 -1.91 -18.18
C ILE A 79 -2.99 -2.35 -18.37
N LEU A 80 -3.96 -1.54 -17.94
CA LEU A 80 -5.38 -1.82 -18.13
C LEU A 80 -5.71 -1.95 -19.63
N LEU A 81 -5.27 -0.99 -20.44
CA LEU A 81 -5.53 -1.01 -21.89
C LEU A 81 -4.83 -2.17 -22.62
N SER A 82 -3.72 -2.70 -22.08
CA SER A 82 -3.03 -3.86 -22.66
C SER A 82 -3.85 -5.16 -22.59
N ALA A 83 -4.83 -5.23 -21.69
CA ALA A 83 -5.69 -6.38 -21.47
C ALA A 83 -7.19 -6.03 -21.61
N PHE A 84 -7.52 -4.91 -22.26
CA PHE A 84 -8.89 -4.44 -22.40
C PHE A 84 -9.75 -5.39 -23.25
N GLY A 85 -10.96 -5.71 -22.77
CA GLY A 85 -11.89 -6.65 -23.36
C GLY A 85 -11.60 -8.12 -23.05
N VAL A 86 -10.61 -8.41 -22.20
CA VAL A 86 -10.19 -9.77 -21.83
C VAL A 86 -10.89 -10.22 -20.55
N CYS A 87 -11.33 -11.48 -20.47
CA CYS A 87 -11.96 -12.07 -19.28
C CYS A 87 -11.15 -13.23 -18.70
N GLY A 88 -11.44 -13.64 -17.46
CA GLY A 88 -10.64 -14.54 -16.62
C GLY A 88 -10.21 -15.91 -17.19
N ASN A 89 -10.75 -16.32 -18.33
CA ASN A 89 -10.35 -17.57 -19.02
C ASN A 89 -9.24 -17.36 -20.07
N ASP A 90 -8.88 -16.12 -20.38
CA ASP A 90 -7.86 -15.78 -21.37
C ASP A 90 -6.47 -15.67 -20.71
N PRO A 91 -5.40 -16.16 -21.36
CA PRO A 91 -4.05 -16.09 -20.82
C PRO A 91 -3.51 -14.67 -20.64
N ASN A 92 -4.07 -13.66 -21.31
CA ASN A 92 -3.70 -12.26 -21.15
C ASN A 92 -4.48 -11.55 -20.04
N TYR A 93 -5.38 -12.26 -19.36
CA TYR A 93 -6.14 -11.69 -18.26
C TYR A 93 -5.23 -11.27 -17.11
N ARG A 94 -5.39 -10.03 -16.67
CA ARG A 94 -4.67 -9.43 -15.55
C ARG A 94 -5.65 -9.11 -14.45
N ARG A 95 -5.60 -9.88 -13.35
CA ARG A 95 -6.50 -9.70 -12.23
C ARG A 95 -6.36 -8.32 -11.58
N GLU A 96 -5.17 -7.74 -11.64
CA GLU A 96 -4.89 -6.39 -11.16
C GLU A 96 -5.62 -5.29 -11.95
N ALA A 97 -6.03 -5.55 -13.19
CA ALA A 97 -6.76 -4.60 -14.03
C ALA A 97 -8.29 -4.82 -14.03
N ASP A 98 -8.78 -5.91 -13.42
CA ASP A 98 -10.20 -6.14 -13.10
C ASP A 98 -10.49 -5.53 -11.73
N LEU A 99 -10.76 -4.22 -11.73
CA LEU A 99 -10.87 -3.36 -10.56
C LEU A 99 -12.24 -3.51 -9.85
N ASP A 100 -13.28 -3.92 -10.58
CA ASP A 100 -14.59 -4.22 -9.99
C ASP A 100 -14.80 -5.71 -9.65
N ALA A 101 -13.83 -6.57 -9.99
CA ALA A 101 -13.85 -8.00 -9.80
C ALA A 101 -15.02 -8.70 -10.52
N SER A 102 -15.47 -8.16 -11.64
CA SER A 102 -16.52 -8.74 -12.48
C SER A 102 -16.04 -9.98 -13.25
N GLY A 103 -14.72 -10.18 -13.36
CA GLY A 103 -14.09 -11.24 -14.12
C GLY A 103 -13.78 -10.88 -15.58
N CYS A 104 -14.01 -9.63 -15.97
CA CYS A 104 -13.66 -9.07 -17.28
C CYS A 104 -13.04 -7.68 -17.11
N ILE A 105 -12.05 -7.35 -17.94
CA ILE A 105 -11.41 -6.03 -17.96
C ILE A 105 -12.12 -5.20 -19.02
N ASP A 106 -12.98 -4.26 -18.63
CA ASP A 106 -13.83 -3.49 -19.55
C ASP A 106 -14.01 -2.02 -19.17
N LEU A 107 -15.08 -1.40 -19.69
CA LEU A 107 -15.39 0.01 -19.45
C LEU A 107 -15.66 0.32 -17.98
N ALA A 108 -16.14 -0.64 -17.19
CA ALA A 108 -16.33 -0.48 -15.75
C ALA A 108 -14.97 -0.25 -15.05
N ASP A 109 -13.97 -1.07 -15.38
CA ASP A 109 -12.62 -0.92 -14.84
C ASP A 109 -11.97 0.37 -15.29
N LEU A 110 -12.10 0.70 -16.57
CA LEU A 110 -11.61 1.98 -17.09
C LEU A 110 -12.25 3.16 -16.36
N ALA A 111 -13.56 3.12 -16.10
CA ALA A 111 -14.25 4.17 -15.37
C ALA A 111 -13.74 4.28 -13.93
N ILE A 112 -13.48 3.15 -13.26
CA ILE A 112 -12.91 3.13 -11.91
C ILE A 112 -11.50 3.74 -11.91
N LEU A 113 -10.63 3.31 -12.83
CA LEU A 113 -9.28 3.86 -12.95
C LEU A 113 -9.33 5.36 -13.21
N LEU A 114 -10.14 5.81 -14.17
CA LEU A 114 -10.26 7.23 -14.51
C LEU A 114 -10.87 8.05 -13.37
N SER A 115 -11.69 7.47 -12.50
CA SER A 115 -12.24 8.15 -11.33
C SER A 115 -11.18 8.47 -10.26
N ALA A 116 -10.08 7.72 -10.24
CA ALA A 116 -8.96 7.89 -9.34
C ALA A 116 -7.70 8.46 -10.04
N PHE A 117 -7.79 8.82 -11.32
CA PHE A 117 -6.62 9.21 -12.09
C PHE A 117 -5.92 10.45 -11.53
N GLY A 118 -4.60 10.37 -11.37
CA GLY A 118 -3.76 11.40 -10.77
C GLY A 118 -3.74 11.37 -9.24
N THR A 119 -4.42 10.43 -8.58
CA THR A 119 -4.22 10.24 -7.13
C THR A 119 -2.87 9.57 -6.90
N THR A 120 -2.10 10.11 -5.96
CA THR A 120 -0.81 9.55 -5.56
C THR A 120 -0.70 9.53 -4.05
N CYS A 121 0.07 8.57 -3.56
CA CYS A 121 0.50 8.46 -2.19
C CYS A 121 1.96 8.96 -2.09
N PRO A 122 2.21 10.15 -1.51
CA PRO A 122 3.53 10.76 -1.47
C PRO A 122 4.50 10.11 -0.47
#